data_AF-A0A1V0DDW9-F1
#
_entry.id   AF-A0A1V0DDW9-F1
#
_cell.length_a   1.000
_cell.length_b   1.000
_cell.length_c   1.000
_cell.angle_alpha   90.00
_cell.angle_beta   90.00
_cell.angle_gamma   90.00
#
_symmetry.space_group_name_H-M   'P 1'
#
loop_
_entity.id
_entity.type
_entity.pdbx_description
1 polymer ?
#
loop_
_entity_poly.entity_id
_entity_poly.type
_entity_poly.pdbx_seq_one_letter_code
_entity_poly.pdbx_strand_id
1 'polypeptide(L)'
;MLQTPDHATLLQRISQTHPDPSLQRRARLLLLYAEGRETAAVAEAVGLSPSTARRWRRRYLDGGLEAVFSAEVLAALPAEAPARPAPEPATAPTPAAPPRSDDAPAPIEARIRALFDDVAEAFGGKKKLKALRKRKPAKALRKLGKRLSKYRDRVRKRLSQDGLSARQRRRLVKQRKAIKRFLKRTRALLDELS
;
A
#
# COMPACT_ATOMS: atom_id res chain seq x y z
N MET A 1 -6.76 15.60 -15.94
CA MET A 1 -5.80 16.40 -15.15
C MET A 1 -5.82 15.90 -13.71
N LEU A 2 -4.66 15.65 -13.10
CA LEU A 2 -4.53 14.89 -11.85
C LEU A 2 -4.43 15.76 -10.58
N GLN A 3 -4.44 17.10 -10.66
CA GLN A 3 -4.33 17.95 -9.48
C GLN A 3 -5.22 19.18 -9.55
N THR A 4 -6.08 19.33 -8.54
CA THR A 4 -6.52 20.63 -8.05
C THR A 4 -5.39 21.23 -7.20
N PRO A 5 -5.19 22.55 -7.18
CA PRO A 5 -4.11 23.20 -6.42
C PRO A 5 -4.13 22.82 -4.93
N ASP A 6 -5.33 22.66 -4.34
CA ASP A 6 -5.51 22.24 -2.95
C ASP A 6 -4.92 20.85 -2.65
N HIS A 7 -4.99 19.93 -3.60
CA HIS A 7 -4.43 18.59 -3.43
C HIS A 7 -2.91 18.59 -3.44
N ALA A 8 -2.29 19.44 -4.26
CA ALA A 8 -0.83 19.54 -4.35
C ALA A 8 -0.22 19.99 -3.01
N THR A 9 -0.79 21.02 -2.39
CA THR A 9 -0.34 21.54 -1.10
C THR A 9 -0.48 20.50 0.02
N LEU A 10 -1.60 19.79 0.07
CA LEU A 10 -1.81 18.72 1.05
C LEU A 10 -0.81 17.57 0.88
N LEU A 11 -0.57 17.12 -0.36
CA LEU A 11 0.40 16.08 -0.66
C LEU A 11 1.82 16.52 -0.29
N GLN A 12 2.21 17.76 -0.59
CA GLN A 12 3.52 18.29 -0.24
C GLN A 12 3.72 18.30 1.28
N ARG A 13 2.72 18.77 2.04
CA ARG A 13 2.75 18.74 3.50
C ARG A 13 2.87 17.32 4.05
N ILE A 14 2.02 16.38 3.61
CA ILE A 14 2.09 14.96 4.03
C ILE A 14 3.47 14.35 3.71
N SER A 15 4.08 14.74 2.59
CA SER A 15 5.38 14.24 2.17
C SER A 15 6.56 14.68 3.05
N GLN A 16 6.39 15.79 3.78
CA GLN A 16 7.42 16.43 4.57
C GLN A 16 7.22 16.20 6.08
N THR A 17 5.98 16.30 6.57
CA THR A 17 5.72 16.38 8.01
C THR A 17 5.21 15.08 8.62
N HIS A 18 4.67 14.17 7.81
CA HIS A 18 3.96 13.01 8.35
C HIS A 18 4.95 11.99 8.97
N PRO A 19 4.75 11.50 10.20
CA PRO A 19 5.72 10.62 10.87
C PRO A 19 5.83 9.21 10.24
N ASP A 20 4.79 8.74 9.54
CA ASP A 20 4.86 7.47 8.79
C ASP A 20 5.55 7.67 7.42
N PRO A 21 6.76 7.10 7.22
CA PRO A 21 7.48 7.20 5.95
C PRO A 21 6.76 6.51 4.78
N SER A 22 5.79 5.64 5.06
CA SER A 22 4.95 5.01 4.03
C SER A 22 3.96 6.00 3.44
N LEU A 23 3.41 6.90 4.28
CA LEU A 23 2.48 7.94 3.85
C LEU A 23 3.22 9.07 3.13
N GLN A 24 4.42 9.44 3.61
CA GLN A 24 5.29 10.35 2.89
C GLN A 24 5.57 9.87 1.45
N ARG A 25 5.96 8.60 1.29
CA ARG A 25 6.22 8.00 -0.02
C ARG A 25 5.00 7.97 -0.94
N ARG A 26 3.81 7.71 -0.40
CA ARG A 26 2.55 7.77 -1.18
C ARG A 26 2.26 9.19 -1.66
N ALA A 27 2.52 10.19 -0.82
CA ALA A 27 2.32 11.58 -1.18
C ALA A 27 3.31 12.04 -2.27
N ARG A 28 4.60 11.72 -2.11
CA ARG A 28 5.63 11.97 -3.15
C ARG A 28 5.30 11.30 -4.47
N LEU A 29 4.81 10.06 -4.43
CA LEU A 29 4.40 9.32 -5.62
C LEU A 29 3.31 10.05 -6.40
N LEU A 30 2.30 10.62 -5.72
CA LEU A 30 1.21 11.33 -6.38
C LEU A 30 1.65 12.70 -6.93
N LEU A 31 2.59 13.37 -6.26
CA LEU A 31 3.21 14.60 -6.77
C LEU A 31 3.96 14.32 -8.08
N LEU A 32 4.83 13.31 -8.10
CA LEU A 32 5.60 12.94 -9.29
C LEU A 32 4.70 12.52 -10.47
N TYR A 33 3.57 11.86 -10.20
CA TYR A 33 2.60 11.54 -11.26
C TYR A 33 1.91 12.77 -11.84
N ALA A 34 1.74 13.83 -11.05
CA ALA A 34 1.16 15.07 -11.54
C ALA A 34 2.15 15.90 -12.35
N GLU A 35 3.44 15.78 -12.07
CA GLU A 35 4.53 16.26 -12.92
C GLU A 35 4.63 15.49 -14.26
N GLY A 36 3.76 14.49 -14.48
CA GLY A 36 3.74 13.71 -15.72
C GLY A 36 4.81 12.61 -15.78
N ARG A 37 5.48 12.31 -14.67
CA ARG A 37 6.54 11.29 -14.63
C ARG A 37 5.97 9.90 -14.88
N GLU A 38 6.73 9.09 -15.60
CA GLU A 38 6.37 7.70 -15.87
C GLU A 38 6.40 6.85 -14.60
N THR A 39 5.52 5.86 -14.54
CA THR A 39 5.37 4.96 -13.39
C THR A 39 6.69 4.36 -12.89
N ALA A 40 7.59 3.98 -13.80
CA ALA A 40 8.86 3.36 -13.44
C ALA A 40 9.75 4.35 -12.67
N ALA A 41 9.96 5.54 -13.23
CA ALA A 41 10.72 6.62 -12.61
C ALA A 41 10.10 7.07 -11.28
N VAL A 42 8.76 7.16 -11.22
CA VAL A 42 8.04 7.47 -9.97
C VAL A 42 8.35 6.42 -8.90
N ALA A 43 8.22 5.14 -9.27
CA ALA A 43 8.39 4.04 -8.34
C ALA A 43 9.82 3.97 -7.78
N GLU A 44 10.81 4.17 -8.64
CA GLU A 44 12.22 4.25 -8.25
C GLU A 44 12.47 5.41 -7.28
N ALA A 45 12.02 6.62 -7.62
CA ALA A 45 12.22 7.82 -6.80
C ALA A 45 11.63 7.70 -5.38
N VAL A 46 10.55 6.93 -5.22
CA VAL A 46 9.94 6.68 -3.89
C VAL A 46 10.30 5.32 -3.27
N GLY A 47 11.18 4.55 -3.90
CA GLY A 47 11.61 3.23 -3.40
C GLY A 47 10.47 2.21 -3.31
N LEU A 48 9.55 2.23 -4.27
CA LEU A 48 8.42 1.29 -4.40
C LEU A 48 8.53 0.48 -5.69
N SER A 49 7.73 -0.58 -5.81
CA SER A 49 7.60 -1.29 -7.08
C SER A 49 6.70 -0.52 -8.07
N PRO A 50 6.93 -0.61 -9.39
CA PRO A 50 6.06 -0.01 -10.40
C PRO A 50 4.60 -0.42 -10.26
N SER A 51 4.36 -1.70 -9.94
CA SER A 51 3.02 -2.25 -9.67
C SER A 51 2.33 -1.58 -8.46
N THR A 52 3.10 -1.27 -7.42
CA THR A 52 2.60 -0.53 -6.25
C THR A 52 2.31 0.91 -6.62
N ALA A 53 3.16 1.52 -7.46
CA ALA A 53 2.96 2.89 -7.93
C ALA A 53 1.70 3.05 -8.79
N ARG A 54 1.48 2.17 -9.78
CA ARG A 54 0.25 2.15 -10.60
C ARG A 54 -0.99 1.98 -9.73
N ARG A 55 -0.92 1.13 -8.70
CA ARG A 55 -2.04 0.88 -7.79
C ARG A 55 -2.43 2.15 -7.02
N TRP A 56 -1.47 2.89 -6.49
CA TRP A 56 -1.77 4.13 -5.77
C TRP A 56 -2.32 5.21 -6.69
N ARG A 57 -1.74 5.35 -7.90
CA ARG A 57 -2.30 6.23 -8.93
C ARG A 57 -3.75 5.88 -9.26
N ARG A 58 -4.04 4.59 -9.48
CA ARG A 58 -5.40 4.13 -9.77
C ARG A 58 -6.37 4.44 -8.64
N ARG A 59 -5.98 4.18 -7.38
CA ARG A 59 -6.82 4.52 -6.22
C ARG A 59 -7.10 6.02 -6.12
N TYR A 60 -6.10 6.85 -6.40
CA TYR A 60 -6.29 8.30 -6.44
C TYR A 60 -7.22 8.74 -7.58
N LEU A 61 -7.10 8.15 -8.76
CA LEU A 61 -8.03 8.41 -9.88
C LEU A 61 -9.46 7.96 -9.55
N ASP A 62 -9.61 6.83 -8.86
CA ASP A 62 -10.92 6.24 -8.56
C ASP A 62 -11.67 6.98 -7.43
N GLY A 63 -10.97 7.65 -6.51
CA GLY A 63 -11.60 8.25 -5.32
C GLY A 63 -10.79 9.33 -4.60
N GLY A 64 -9.87 9.98 -5.31
CA GLY A 64 -9.11 11.13 -4.81
C GLY A 64 -8.23 10.81 -3.60
N LEU A 65 -8.00 11.83 -2.77
CA LEU A 65 -7.15 11.74 -1.58
C LEU A 65 -7.71 10.75 -0.55
N GLU A 66 -9.03 10.67 -0.37
CA GLU A 66 -9.68 9.77 0.60
C GLU A 66 -9.50 8.28 0.26
N ALA A 67 -9.28 7.97 -1.01
CA ALA A 67 -9.00 6.61 -1.45
C ALA A 67 -7.56 6.17 -1.15
N VAL A 68 -6.65 7.13 -0.90
CA VAL A 68 -5.21 6.91 -0.67
C VAL A 68 -4.83 7.10 0.80
N PHE A 69 -5.40 8.11 1.45
CA PHE A 69 -5.16 8.50 2.83
C PHE A 69 -6.42 8.28 3.65
N SER A 70 -6.27 7.95 4.94
CA SER A 70 -7.42 7.86 5.85
C SER A 70 -7.97 9.26 6.12
N ALA A 71 -9.27 9.34 6.41
CA ALA A 71 -9.90 10.58 6.86
C ALA A 71 -9.16 11.21 8.04
N GLU A 72 -8.63 10.40 8.98
CA GLU A 72 -7.80 10.87 10.10
C GLU A 72 -6.51 11.56 9.64
N VAL A 73 -5.85 11.08 8.57
CA VAL A 73 -4.62 11.70 8.05
C VAL A 73 -4.94 13.00 7.30
N LEU A 74 -6.07 13.04 6.61
CA LEU A 74 -6.54 14.25 5.92
C LEU A 74 -7.10 15.29 6.92
N ALA A 75 -7.70 14.84 8.02
CA ALA A 75 -8.30 15.65 9.06
C ALA A 75 -7.36 15.99 10.22
N ALA A 76 -6.18 15.37 10.32
CA ALA A 76 -5.11 15.78 11.24
C ALA A 76 -4.29 16.97 10.69
N LEU A 77 -4.72 17.56 9.57
CA LEU A 77 -4.08 18.69 8.91
C LEU A 77 -4.71 20.09 9.17
N PRO A 78 -5.66 20.32 10.11
CA PRO A 78 -5.93 21.66 10.61
C PRO A 78 -5.14 21.93 11.89
N ALA A 79 -4.48 23.09 11.92
CA ALA A 79 -3.89 23.76 13.08
C ALA A 79 -2.82 22.99 13.86
N GLU A 80 -1.57 23.02 13.38
CA GLU A 80 -0.43 23.66 14.08
C GLU A 80 0.89 23.31 13.40
N ALA A 81 1.61 24.35 12.99
CA ALA A 81 3.05 24.30 12.85
C ALA A 81 3.68 24.46 14.26
N PRO A 82 4.87 23.92 14.47
CA PRO A 82 5.99 24.80 14.22
C PRO A 82 7.00 24.22 13.25
N ALA A 83 7.53 25.16 12.47
CA ALA A 83 8.69 25.02 11.63
C ALA A 83 9.90 24.49 12.40
N ARG A 84 10.68 23.62 11.74
CA ARG A 84 12.15 23.75 11.74
C ARG A 84 12.68 23.50 10.31
N PRO A 85 13.77 24.19 9.95
CA PRO A 85 14.05 24.59 8.58
C PRO A 85 14.73 23.49 7.76
N ALA A 86 14.74 23.71 6.45
CA ALA A 86 15.40 22.91 5.44
C ALA A 86 16.89 22.63 5.75
N PRO A 87 17.47 21.66 5.04
CA PRO A 87 18.45 22.13 4.07
C PRO A 87 18.08 21.78 2.62
N GLU A 88 18.55 22.70 1.79
CA GLU A 88 18.43 22.97 0.36
C GLU A 88 18.93 21.85 -0.60
N PRO A 89 18.75 22.02 -1.93
CA PRO A 89 18.61 20.94 -2.90
C PRO A 89 19.96 20.47 -3.45
N ALA A 90 20.14 19.15 -3.53
CA ALA A 90 21.25 18.55 -4.27
C ALA A 90 20.72 17.96 -5.58
N THR A 91 20.89 18.74 -6.64
CA THR A 91 21.36 18.37 -7.98
C THR A 91 21.22 16.92 -8.46
N ALA A 92 20.62 16.78 -9.65
CA ALA A 92 20.69 15.59 -10.48
C ALA A 92 22.14 15.09 -10.66
N PRO A 93 22.30 13.80 -10.98
CA PRO A 93 22.71 13.52 -12.35
C PRO A 93 21.97 12.33 -12.98
N THR A 94 21.56 12.52 -14.24
CA THR A 94 21.55 11.49 -15.30
C THR A 94 23.03 11.33 -15.71
N PRO A 95 23.60 10.13 -16.01
CA PRO A 95 23.03 9.16 -16.96
C PRO A 95 23.23 7.67 -16.65
N ALA A 96 22.32 6.85 -17.18
CA ALA A 96 22.64 5.68 -18.02
C ALA A 96 21.40 4.76 -18.14
N ALA A 97 20.82 4.68 -19.33
CA ALA A 97 20.11 3.48 -19.77
C ALA A 97 21.16 2.35 -19.96
N PRO A 98 20.82 1.06 -19.76
CA PRO A 98 19.99 0.29 -20.72
C PRO A 98 19.15 -0.83 -20.04
N PRO A 99 18.55 -1.78 -20.80
CA PRO A 99 17.60 -1.61 -21.88
C PRO A 99 16.20 -2.15 -21.49
N ARG A 100 15.25 -1.86 -22.37
CA ARG A 100 13.93 -2.48 -22.53
C ARG A 100 13.90 -3.96 -22.15
N SER A 101 12.92 -4.37 -21.32
CA SER A 101 12.32 -5.71 -21.35
C SER A 101 10.94 -5.67 -20.65
N ASP A 102 9.93 -5.68 -21.50
CA ASP A 102 8.64 -6.38 -21.41
C ASP A 102 7.62 -6.08 -20.31
N ASP A 103 6.37 -6.05 -20.79
CA ASP A 103 5.09 -6.05 -20.10
C ASP A 103 4.85 -7.37 -19.31
N ALA A 104 5.89 -7.86 -18.63
CA ALA A 104 5.84 -9.09 -17.86
C ALA A 104 5.16 -8.84 -16.51
N PRO A 105 4.27 -9.73 -16.05
CA PRO A 105 3.74 -9.67 -14.70
C PRO A 105 4.93 -9.65 -13.72
N ALA A 106 4.92 -8.70 -12.78
CA ALA A 106 6.00 -8.51 -11.82
C ALA A 106 6.51 -9.85 -11.25
N PRO A 107 7.83 -10.02 -11.03
CA PRO A 107 8.41 -11.28 -10.59
C PRO A 107 7.63 -11.90 -9.43
N ILE A 108 7.48 -13.23 -9.42
CA ILE A 108 6.69 -13.96 -8.41
C ILE A 108 7.09 -13.52 -6.99
N GLU A 109 8.39 -13.28 -6.74
CA GLU A 109 8.88 -12.75 -5.47
C GLU A 109 8.35 -11.36 -5.12
N ALA A 110 8.26 -10.45 -6.09
CA ALA A 110 7.71 -9.11 -5.90
C ALA A 110 6.20 -9.19 -5.58
N ARG A 111 5.48 -10.10 -6.25
CA ARG A 111 4.05 -10.37 -5.97
C ARG A 111 3.84 -10.97 -4.58
N ILE A 112 4.72 -11.88 -4.15
CA ILE A 112 4.72 -12.43 -2.78
C ILE A 112 5.00 -11.32 -1.77
N ARG A 113 6.04 -10.51 -1.98
CA ARG A 113 6.39 -9.39 -1.10
C ARG A 113 5.21 -8.42 -0.94
N ALA A 114 4.56 -8.04 -2.05
CA ALA A 114 3.39 -7.16 -2.05
C ALA A 114 2.20 -7.78 -1.29
N LEU A 115 1.94 -9.09 -1.45
CA LEU A 115 0.89 -9.78 -0.71
C LEU A 115 1.14 -9.76 0.80
N PHE A 116 2.38 -9.94 1.24
CA PHE A 116 2.74 -9.86 2.66
C PHE A 116 2.52 -8.44 3.22
N ASP A 117 2.86 -7.40 2.46
CA ASP A 117 2.64 -6.01 2.88
C ASP A 117 1.14 -5.68 2.95
N ASP A 118 0.36 -6.09 1.94
CA ASP A 118 -1.10 -5.88 1.93
C ASP A 118 -1.79 -6.55 3.13
N VAL A 119 -1.39 -7.78 3.49
CA VAL A 119 -1.94 -8.48 4.66
C VAL A 119 -1.49 -7.81 5.95
N ALA A 120 -0.25 -7.30 6.03
CA ALA A 120 0.25 -6.62 7.22
C ALA A 120 -0.47 -5.29 7.45
N GLU A 121 -0.78 -4.55 6.40
CA GLU A 121 -1.55 -3.30 6.44
C GLU A 121 -3.03 -3.56 6.79
N ALA A 122 -3.65 -4.60 6.21
CA ALA A 122 -5.08 -4.86 6.41
C ALA A 122 -5.45 -5.44 7.78
N PHE A 123 -4.55 -6.19 8.42
CA PHE A 123 -4.87 -6.94 9.66
C PHE A 123 -3.93 -6.65 10.84
N GLY A 124 -2.89 -5.83 10.65
CA GLY A 124 -1.86 -5.61 11.65
C GLY A 124 -0.95 -6.85 11.86
N GLY A 125 0.17 -6.65 12.57
CA GLY A 125 1.14 -7.73 12.85
C GLY A 125 2.40 -7.73 11.97
N LYS A 126 2.86 -6.54 11.57
CA LYS A 126 4.07 -6.29 10.75
C LYS A 126 5.28 -7.14 11.17
N LYS A 127 5.57 -7.29 12.48
CA LYS A 127 6.69 -8.13 12.98
C LYS A 127 6.58 -9.61 12.56
N LYS A 128 5.42 -10.23 12.75
CA LYS A 128 5.22 -11.66 12.42
C LYS A 128 5.12 -11.92 10.91
N LEU A 129 4.76 -10.92 10.08
CA LEU A 129 4.81 -11.02 8.62
C LEU A 129 6.21 -10.76 8.06
N LYS A 130 6.98 -9.82 8.63
CA LYS A 130 8.39 -9.63 8.30
C LYS A 130 9.23 -10.89 8.56
N ALA A 131 8.96 -11.61 9.65
CA ALA A 131 9.62 -12.89 9.94
C ALA A 131 9.30 -14.00 8.92
N LEU A 132 8.12 -13.95 8.28
CA LEU A 132 7.75 -14.92 7.25
C LEU A 132 8.46 -14.65 5.91
N ARG A 133 8.86 -13.39 5.63
CA ARG A 133 9.66 -13.04 4.45
C ARG A 133 11.06 -13.66 4.43
N LYS A 134 11.62 -13.98 5.60
CA LYS A 134 12.95 -14.62 5.72
C LYS A 134 12.94 -16.12 5.41
N ARG A 135 11.78 -16.71 5.09
CA ARG A 135 11.62 -18.14 4.83
C ARG A 135 11.48 -18.40 3.32
N LYS A 136 11.72 -19.65 2.91
CA LYS A 136 11.40 -20.12 1.55
C LYS A 136 9.96 -19.71 1.16
N PRO A 137 9.74 -19.17 -0.04
CA PRO A 137 8.50 -18.50 -0.45
C PRO A 137 7.27 -19.41 -0.31
N ALA A 138 7.36 -20.67 -0.75
CA ALA A 138 6.28 -21.65 -0.59
C ALA A 138 5.91 -21.90 0.89
N LYS A 139 6.91 -22.04 1.78
CA LYS A 139 6.66 -22.23 3.23
C LYS A 139 6.04 -20.98 3.86
N ALA A 140 6.45 -19.80 3.42
CA ALA A 140 5.91 -18.53 3.87
C ALA A 140 4.44 -18.37 3.48
N LEU A 141 4.10 -18.62 2.21
CA LEU A 141 2.73 -18.55 1.69
C LEU A 141 1.80 -19.58 2.36
N ARG A 142 2.25 -20.82 2.57
CA ARG A 142 1.47 -21.84 3.30
C ARG A 142 1.15 -21.38 4.73
N LYS A 143 2.12 -20.81 5.45
CA LYS A 143 1.89 -20.25 6.79
C LYS A 143 0.95 -19.04 6.76
N LEU A 144 1.08 -18.17 5.75
CA LEU A 144 0.20 -17.01 5.57
C LEU A 144 -1.25 -17.45 5.33
N GLY A 145 -1.46 -18.41 4.44
CA GLY A 145 -2.77 -19.01 4.17
C GLY A 145 -3.44 -19.58 5.42
N LYS A 146 -2.71 -20.37 6.24
CA LYS A 146 -3.21 -20.89 7.53
C LYS A 146 -3.67 -19.76 8.47
N ARG A 147 -2.92 -18.66 8.54
CA ARG A 147 -3.27 -17.50 9.40
C ARG A 147 -4.50 -16.77 8.89
N LEU A 148 -4.59 -16.53 7.58
CA LEU A 148 -5.75 -15.92 6.95
C LEU A 148 -7.01 -16.76 7.15
N SER A 149 -6.92 -18.09 7.05
CA SER A 149 -8.05 -18.98 7.36
C SER A 149 -8.51 -18.83 8.81
N LYS A 150 -7.60 -18.93 9.79
CA LYS A 150 -7.95 -18.72 11.21
C LYS A 150 -8.57 -17.34 11.46
N TYR A 151 -8.12 -16.30 10.75
CA TYR A 151 -8.68 -14.96 10.87
C TYR A 151 -10.08 -14.87 10.24
N ARG A 152 -10.31 -15.50 9.09
CA ARG A 152 -11.64 -15.65 8.47
C ARG A 152 -12.62 -16.30 9.42
N ASP A 153 -12.23 -17.38 10.09
CA ASP A 153 -13.11 -18.14 10.97
C ASP A 153 -13.47 -17.31 12.22
N ARG A 154 -12.53 -16.52 12.75
CA ARG A 154 -12.81 -15.53 13.81
C ARG A 154 -13.79 -14.43 13.36
N VAL A 155 -13.61 -13.89 12.16
CA VAL A 155 -14.54 -12.88 11.61
C VAL A 155 -15.92 -13.47 11.36
N ARG A 156 -16.01 -14.72 10.90
CA ARG A 156 -17.27 -15.45 10.75
C ARG A 156 -17.95 -15.65 12.10
N LYS A 157 -17.23 -16.12 13.12
CA LYS A 157 -17.76 -16.30 14.48
C LYS A 157 -18.26 -14.97 15.05
N ARG A 158 -17.52 -13.87 14.85
CA ARG A 158 -17.98 -12.53 15.24
C ARG A 158 -19.24 -12.10 14.51
N LEU A 159 -19.36 -12.33 13.20
CA LEU A 159 -20.58 -11.99 12.45
C LEU A 159 -21.83 -12.76 12.91
N SER A 160 -21.65 -13.91 13.56
CA SER A 160 -22.71 -14.72 14.15
C SER A 160 -23.09 -14.33 15.57
N GLN A 161 -22.43 -13.33 16.17
CA GLN A 161 -22.83 -12.82 17.49
C GLN A 161 -23.98 -11.82 17.33
N ASP A 162 -24.96 -11.89 18.22
CA ASP A 162 -26.03 -10.90 18.32
C ASP A 162 -25.52 -9.62 19.00
N GLY A 163 -26.21 -8.49 18.75
CA GLY A 163 -25.83 -7.18 19.33
C GLY A 163 -24.79 -6.36 18.56
N LEU A 164 -24.41 -6.76 17.34
CA LEU A 164 -23.51 -5.96 16.49
C LEU A 164 -24.24 -4.76 15.88
N SER A 165 -23.63 -3.57 16.00
CA SER A 165 -24.13 -2.41 15.27
C SER A 165 -23.99 -2.60 13.75
N ALA A 166 -24.86 -1.93 12.98
CA ALA A 166 -24.81 -1.98 11.52
C ALA A 166 -23.42 -1.60 10.96
N ARG A 167 -22.73 -0.64 11.59
CA ARG A 167 -21.36 -0.24 11.24
C ARG A 167 -20.36 -1.37 11.49
N GLN A 168 -20.43 -2.04 12.64
CA GLN A 168 -19.57 -3.17 12.97
C GLN A 168 -19.79 -4.36 12.02
N ARG A 169 -21.05 -4.67 11.70
CA ARG A 169 -21.42 -5.72 10.75
C ARG A 169 -20.85 -5.44 9.34
N ARG A 170 -21.03 -4.22 8.82
CA ARG A 170 -20.45 -3.78 7.54
C ARG A 170 -18.93 -3.89 7.53
N ARG A 171 -18.25 -3.48 8.60
CA ARG A 171 -16.78 -3.60 8.75
C ARG A 171 -16.32 -5.07 8.69
N LEU A 172 -17.00 -5.97 9.42
CA LEU A 172 -16.66 -7.39 9.43
C LEU A 172 -16.92 -8.06 8.08
N VAL A 173 -18.00 -7.69 7.37
CA VAL A 173 -18.26 -8.16 6.00
C VAL A 173 -17.13 -7.71 5.05
N LYS A 174 -16.71 -6.44 5.13
CA LYS A 174 -15.58 -5.91 4.35
C LYS A 174 -14.28 -6.65 4.65
N GLN A 175 -14.00 -6.93 5.93
CA GLN A 175 -12.86 -7.75 6.34
C GLN A 175 -12.95 -9.18 5.79
N ARG A 176 -14.10 -9.86 5.88
CA ARG A 176 -14.31 -11.20 5.30
C ARG A 176 -14.03 -11.23 3.80
N LYS A 177 -14.51 -10.23 3.05
CA LYS A 177 -14.26 -10.09 1.60
C LYS A 177 -12.77 -9.84 1.30
N ALA A 178 -12.07 -9.05 2.12
CA ALA A 178 -10.63 -8.87 2.01
C ALA A 178 -9.86 -10.18 2.24
N ILE A 179 -10.18 -10.92 3.31
CA ILE A 179 -9.51 -12.20 3.64
C ILE A 179 -9.68 -13.23 2.51
N LYS A 180 -10.89 -13.34 1.93
CA LYS A 180 -11.14 -14.22 0.77
C LYS A 180 -10.24 -13.87 -0.42
N ARG A 181 -10.09 -12.58 -0.73
CA ARG A 181 -9.20 -12.11 -1.81
C ARG A 181 -7.75 -12.47 -1.55
N PHE A 182 -7.28 -12.29 -0.30
CA PHE A 182 -5.92 -12.68 0.06
C PHE A 182 -5.69 -14.19 -0.01
N LEU A 183 -6.66 -15.01 0.43
CA LEU A 183 -6.58 -16.47 0.31
C LEU A 183 -6.50 -16.92 -1.15
N LYS A 184 -7.30 -16.31 -2.04
CA LYS A 184 -7.23 -16.58 -3.49
C LYS A 184 -5.85 -16.24 -4.05
N ARG A 185 -5.28 -15.08 -3.69
CA ARG A 185 -3.92 -14.67 -4.10
C ARG A 185 -2.83 -15.57 -3.53
N THR A 186 -2.92 -15.99 -2.27
CA THR A 186 -1.95 -16.94 -1.69
C THR A 186 -1.95 -18.28 -2.41
N ARG A 187 -3.13 -18.74 -2.85
CA ARG A 187 -3.27 -20.02 -3.56
C ARG A 187 -2.67 -19.93 -4.95
N ALA A 188 -3.03 -18.91 -5.73
CA ALA A 188 -2.44 -18.68 -7.04
C ALA A 188 -0.89 -18.61 -6.99
N LEU A 189 -0.33 -17.90 -6.02
CA LEU A 189 1.14 -17.83 -5.86
C LEU A 189 1.77 -19.13 -5.34
N LEU A 190 1.00 -20.02 -4.71
CA LEU A 190 1.50 -21.35 -4.35
C LEU A 190 1.48 -22.28 -5.55
N ASP A 191 0.44 -22.20 -6.37
CA ASP A 191 0.29 -22.99 -7.59
C ASP A 191 1.39 -22.59 -8.61
N GLU A 192 1.76 -21.31 -8.69
CA GLU A 192 2.89 -20.82 -9.51
C GLU A 192 4.29 -21.20 -8.97
N LEU A 193 4.39 -21.73 -7.74
CA LEU A 193 5.66 -22.13 -7.10
C LEU A 193 5.81 -23.66 -6.93
N SER A 194 4.80 -24.42 -7.34
CA SER A 194 4.75 -25.88 -7.29
C SER A 194 5.11 -26.47 -8.64
#